data_AF-A0A944RDB9-F1
#
_entry.id   AF-A0A944RDB9-F1
#
_cell.length_a   1.000
_cell.length_b   1.000
_cell.length_c   1.000
_cell.angle_alpha   90.00
_cell.angle_beta   90.00
_cell.angle_gamma   90.00
#
_symmetry.space_group_name_H-M   'P 1'
#
loop_
_entity.id
_entity.type
_entity.pdbx_description
1 polymer ?
#
loop_
_entity_poly.entity_id
_entity_poly.type
_entity_poly.pdbx_seq_one_letter_code
_entity_poly.pdbx_strand_id
1 'polypeptide(L)'
;MLYAIIAILCGLLLLSNYFPKIASALKPIEGIVGLVALVLGIVSVLGGLTLVNVTLILAGIILAVSMIPSLAKAAGSLAPLRTVLGVIALVVGVINLL
;
A
#
# COMPACT_ATOMS: atom_id res chain seq x y z
N MET A 1 1.65 -5.27 -15.01
CA MET A 1 0.34 -5.84 -14.60
C MET A 1 0.29 -6.25 -13.12
N LEU A 2 1.04 -7.26 -12.64
CA LEU A 2 0.95 -7.69 -11.22
C LEU A 2 1.27 -6.55 -10.22
N TYR A 3 2.34 -5.78 -10.46
CA TYR A 3 2.71 -4.62 -9.64
C TYR A 3 1.62 -3.53 -9.60
N ALA A 4 0.94 -3.31 -10.73
CA ALA A 4 -0.13 -2.33 -10.86
C ALA A 4 -1.35 -2.73 -10.01
N ILE A 5 -1.76 -4.00 -10.08
CA ILE A 5 -2.86 -4.55 -9.26
C ILE A 5 -2.54 -4.40 -7.78
N ILE A 6 -1.31 -4.71 -7.37
CA ILE A 6 -0.91 -4.64 -5.96
C ILE A 6 -0.81 -3.20 -5.48
N ALA A 7 -0.33 -2.27 -6.32
CA ALA A 7 -0.35 -0.85 -6.02
C ALA A 7 -1.79 -0.32 -5.83
N ILE A 8 -2.74 -0.76 -6.67
CA ILE A 8 -4.17 -0.42 -6.52
C ILE A 8 -4.75 -0.99 -5.23
N LEU A 9 -4.46 -2.26 -4.91
CA LEU A 9 -4.93 -2.89 -3.66
C LEU A 9 -4.35 -2.21 -2.42
N CYS A 10 -3.06 -1.87 -2.43
CA CYS A 10 -2.44 -1.05 -1.40
C CYS A 10 -3.11 0.32 -1.28
N GLY A 11 -3.37 0.99 -2.40
CA GLY A 11 -4.07 2.27 -2.45
C GLY A 11 -5.45 2.19 -1.79
N LEU A 12 -6.24 1.17 -2.15
CA LEU A 12 -7.58 0.92 -1.58
C LEU A 12 -7.55 0.62 -0.08
N LEU A 13 -6.57 -0.15 0.39
CA LEU A 13 -6.38 -0.46 1.82
C LEU A 13 -5.96 0.78 2.62
N LEU A 14 -5.06 1.59 2.07
CA LEU A 14 -4.60 2.83 2.68
C LEU A 14 -5.71 3.90 2.72
N LEU A 15 -6.58 3.92 1.71
CA LEU A 15 -7.78 4.75 1.61
C LEU A 15 -9.02 4.12 2.29
N SER A 16 -8.82 3.23 3.27
CA SER A 16 -9.92 2.53 3.95
C SER A 16 -10.99 3.44 4.55
N ASN A 17 -10.62 4.66 4.96
CA ASN A 17 -11.56 5.68 5.44
C ASN A 17 -12.54 6.16 4.36
N TYR A 18 -12.14 6.15 3.09
CA TYR A 18 -12.96 6.58 1.95
C TYR A 18 -13.72 5.41 1.32
N PHE A 19 -13.20 4.18 1.45
CA PHE A 19 -13.81 2.97 0.90
C PHE A 19 -14.02 1.88 1.96
N PRO A 20 -14.87 2.12 2.98
CA PRO A 20 -15.00 1.22 4.13
C PRO A 20 -15.48 -0.19 3.74
N LYS A 21 -16.36 -0.31 2.74
CA LYS A 21 -16.86 -1.62 2.25
C LYS A 21 -15.78 -2.47 1.59
N ILE A 22 -14.89 -1.84 0.81
CA ILE A 22 -13.80 -2.53 0.11
C ILE A 22 -12.70 -2.87 1.12
N ALA A 23 -12.36 -1.93 2.00
CA ALA A 23 -11.41 -2.16 3.07
C ALA A 23 -11.85 -3.28 4.02
N SER A 24 -13.14 -3.37 4.37
CA SER A 24 -13.64 -4.48 5.20
C SER A 24 -13.49 -5.84 4.54
N ALA A 25 -13.61 -5.91 3.21
CA ALA A 25 -13.42 -7.15 2.46
C ALA A 25 -11.93 -7.51 2.31
N LEU A 26 -11.05 -6.50 2.22
CA LEU A 26 -9.60 -6.68 2.07
C LEU A 26 -8.86 -6.80 3.42
N LYS A 27 -9.47 -6.40 4.53
CA LYS A 27 -8.90 -6.43 5.89
C LYS A 27 -8.27 -7.79 6.27
N PRO A 28 -8.90 -8.95 5.97
CA PRO A 28 -8.33 -10.26 6.32
C PRO A 28 -7.01 -10.54 5.60
N ILE A 29 -6.83 -9.96 4.41
CA ILE A 29 -5.64 -10.16 3.56
C ILE A 29 -4.71 -8.94 3.56
N GLU A 30 -5.01 -7.90 4.34
CA GLU A 30 -4.25 -6.64 4.39
C GLU A 30 -2.77 -6.86 4.65
N GLY A 31 -2.44 -7.79 5.56
CA GLY A 31 -1.07 -8.17 5.87
C GLY A 31 -0.36 -8.86 4.72
N ILE A 32 -1.06 -9.77 4.03
CA ILE A 32 -0.52 -10.48 2.87
C ILE A 32 -0.26 -9.48 1.75
N VAL A 33 -1.21 -8.58 1.48
CA VAL A 33 -1.06 -7.53 0.47
C VAL A 33 0.10 -6.59 0.83
N GLY A 34 0.21 -6.17 2.09
CA GLY A 34 1.31 -5.34 2.56
C GLY A 34 2.68 -6.01 2.45
N LEU A 35 2.78 -7.28 2.85
CA LEU A 35 4.01 -8.07 2.74
C LEU A 35 4.42 -8.27 1.28
N VAL A 36 3.47 -8.65 0.42
CA VAL A 36 3.73 -8.85 -1.01
C VAL A 36 4.13 -7.53 -1.67
N ALA A 37 3.46 -6.42 -1.34
CA ALA A 37 3.82 -5.09 -1.84
C ALA A 37 5.24 -4.68 -1.42
N LEU A 38 5.63 -4.97 -0.19
CA LEU A 38 6.97 -4.69 0.32
C LEU A 38 8.03 -5.53 -0.41
N VAL A 39 7.83 -6.84 -0.52
CA VAL A 39 8.77 -7.74 -1.22
C VAL A 39 8.89 -7.36 -2.69
N LEU A 40 7.77 -7.13 -3.37
CA LEU A 40 7.77 -6.72 -4.78
C LEU A 40 8.41 -5.36 -4.97
N GLY A 41 8.15 -4.39 -4.09
CA GLY A 41 8.78 -3.09 -4.10
C GLY A 41 10.30 -3.17 -3.98
N ILE A 42 10.81 -3.98 -3.05
CA ILE A 42 12.26 -4.19 -2.87
C ILE A 42 12.87 -4.89 -4.08
N VAL A 43 12.24 -5.95 -4.58
CA VAL A 43 12.75 -6.69 -5.76
C VAL A 43 12.77 -5.80 -6.99
N SER A 44 11.76 -4.96 -7.18
CA SER A 44 11.66 -4.06 -8.33
C SER A 44 12.65 -2.89 -8.27
N VAL A 45 13.15 -2.51 -7.08
CA VAL A 45 14.28 -1.56 -6.95
C VAL A 45 15.56 -2.09 -7.62
N LEU A 46 15.79 -3.41 -7.62
CA LEU A 46 16.94 -4.02 -8.31
C LEU A 46 16.91 -3.80 -9.84
N GLY A 47 15.72 -3.61 -10.41
CA GLY A 47 15.52 -3.32 -11.84
C GLY A 47 15.48 -1.83 -12.18
N GLY A 48 15.52 -0.94 -11.19
CA GLY A 48 15.47 0.51 -11.36
C GLY A 48 14.63 1.21 -10.30
N LEU A 49 15.03 2.43 -9.94
CA LEU A 49 14.32 3.24 -8.93
C LEU A 49 13.18 4.02 -9.60
N THR A 50 11.97 3.50 -9.51
CA THR A 50 10.76 4.16 -10.04
C THR A 50 9.86 4.61 -8.89
N LEU A 51 9.03 5.63 -9.14
CA LEU A 51 8.04 6.11 -8.16
C LEU A 51 7.11 4.98 -7.68
N VAL A 52 6.77 4.04 -8.57
CA VAL A 52 5.94 2.86 -8.27
C VAL A 52 6.58 2.02 -7.18
N ASN A 53 7.88 1.74 -7.31
CA ASN A 53 8.62 0.86 -6.40
C ASN A 53 8.73 1.49 -5.02
N VAL A 54 9.04 2.79 -4.95
CA VAL A 54 9.08 3.54 -3.67
C VAL A 54 7.70 3.57 -3.02
N THR A 55 6.65 3.78 -3.82
CA THR A 55 5.27 3.82 -3.29
C THR A 55 4.84 2.45 -2.76
N LEU A 56 5.19 1.35 -3.45
CA LEU A 56 4.94 -0.02 -3.00
C LEU A 56 5.67 -0.35 -1.69
N ILE A 57 6.94 0.06 -1.57
CA ILE A 57 7.72 -0.13 -0.34
C ILE A 57 7.06 0.63 0.81
N LEU A 58 6.75 1.92 0.63
CA LEU A 58 6.15 2.75 1.66
C LEU A 58 4.75 2.24 2.05
N ALA A 59 3.93 1.88 1.08
CA ALA A 59 2.61 1.30 1.32
C ALA A 59 2.71 -0.04 2.08
N GLY A 60 3.64 -0.91 1.66
CA GLY A 60 3.88 -2.19 2.30
C GLY A 60 4.36 -2.05 3.73
N ILE A 61 5.29 -1.13 4.01
CA ILE A 61 5.77 -0.82 5.36
C ILE A 61 4.62 -0.34 6.23
N ILE A 62 3.81 0.59 5.73
CA ILE A 62 2.69 1.15 6.50
C ILE A 62 1.67 0.06 6.84
N LEU A 63 1.30 -0.79 5.87
CA LEU A 63 0.36 -1.89 6.08
C LEU A 63 0.92 -2.92 7.07
N ALA A 64 2.21 -3.26 6.97
CA ALA A 64 2.89 -4.14 7.91
C ALA A 64 2.95 -3.56 9.33
N VAL A 65 3.24 -2.27 9.46
CA VAL A 65 3.28 -1.56 10.75
C VAL A 65 1.90 -1.53 11.41
N SER A 66 0.82 -1.37 10.65
CA SER A 66 -0.54 -1.43 11.19
C SER A 66 -0.99 -2.82 11.64
N MET A 67 -0.30 -3.89 11.25
CA MET A 67 -0.53 -5.21 11.85
C MET A 67 0.05 -5.35 13.25
N ILE A 68 1.01 -4.49 13.64
CA ILE A 68 1.67 -4.58 14.93
C ILE A 68 0.88 -3.70 15.93
N PRO A 69 0.19 -4.29 16.94
CA PRO A 69 -0.67 -3.53 17.85
C PRO A 69 0.07 -2.44 18.62
N SER A 70 1.34 -2.67 18.95
CA SER A 70 2.20 -1.70 19.65
C SER A 70 2.59 -0.50 18.79
N LEU A 71 2.57 -0.61 17.45
CA LEU A 71 2.84 0.49 16.53
C LEU A 71 1.58 1.11 15.91
N ALA A 72 0.40 0.56 16.18
CA ALA A 72 -0.87 1.08 15.65
C ALA A 72 -1.12 2.55 16.03
N LYS A 73 -0.67 3.00 17.20
CA LYS A 73 -0.72 4.42 17.62
C LYS A 73 0.17 5.32 16.75
N ALA A 74 1.37 4.85 16.39
CA ALA A 74 2.25 5.57 15.47
C ALA A 74 1.69 5.56 14.04
N ALA A 75 1.06 4.47 13.62
CA ALA A 75 0.33 4.40 12.35
C ALA A 75 -0.86 5.38 12.29
N GLY A 76 -1.45 5.71 13.45
CA GLY A 76 -2.49 6.74 13.58
C GLY A 76 -1.98 8.16 13.28
N SER A 77 -0.77 8.52 13.70
CA SER A 77 -0.20 9.84 13.36
C SER A 77 0.20 9.95 11.88
N LEU A 78 0.40 8.80 11.23
CA LEU A 78 0.65 8.69 9.80
C LEU A 78 -0.64 8.71 8.97
N ALA A 79 -1.83 8.91 9.53
CA ALA A 79 -3.09 8.98 8.80
C ALA A 79 -3.12 9.92 7.57
N PRO A 80 -2.62 11.17 7.63
CA PRO A 80 -2.53 12.01 6.44
C PRO A 80 -1.55 11.45 5.40
N LEU A 81 -0.43 10.89 5.85
CA LEU A 81 0.58 10.28 5.00
C LEU A 81 0.07 8.99 4.33
N ARG A 82 -0.74 8.20 5.04
CA ARG A 82 -1.51 7.04 4.54
C ARG A 82 -2.43 7.44 3.41
N THR A 83 -3.16 8.53 3.59
CA THR A 83 -4.10 9.02 2.58
C THR A 83 -3.35 9.46 1.33
N VAL A 84 -2.28 10.25 1.49
CA VAL A 84 -1.44 10.72 0.37
C VAL A 84 -0.81 9.54 -0.36
N LEU A 85 -0.18 8.60 0.37
CA LEU A 85 0.41 7.40 -0.24
C LEU A 85 -0.63 6.49 -0.88
N GLY A 86 -1.83 6.40 -0.31
CA GLY A 86 -2.94 5.65 -0.87
C GLY A 86 -3.37 6.23 -2.23
N VAL A 87 -3.50 7.55 -2.32
CA VAL A 87 -3.83 8.25 -3.57
C VAL A 87 -2.70 8.05 -4.59
N ILE A 88 -1.43 8.24 -4.19
CA ILE A 88 -0.29 8.05 -5.09
C ILE A 88 -0.23 6.60 -5.57
N ALA A 89 -0.39 5.61 -4.70
CA ALA A 89 -0.38 4.19 -5.05
C ALA A 89 -1.50 3.85 -6.04
N LEU A 90 -2.68 4.44 -5.85
CA LEU A 90 -3.84 4.22 -6.72
C LEU A 90 -3.64 4.87 -8.09
N VAL A 91 -3.21 6.14 -8.14
CA VAL A 91 -2.92 6.85 -9.40
C VAL A 91 -1.81 6.16 -10.18
N VAL A 92 -0.70 5.84 -9.52
CA VAL A 92 0.44 5.17 -10.15
C VAL A 92 0.08 3.75 -10.59
N GLY A 93 -0.70 3.03 -9.79
CA GLY A 93 -1.18 1.70 -10.13
C GLY A 93 -2.10 1.71 -11.36
N VAL A 94 -3.01 2.68 -11.47
CA VAL A 94 -3.88 2.85 -12.64
C VAL A 94 -3.09 3.23 -13.89
N ILE A 95 -2.14 4.17 -13.78
CA ILE A 95 -1.28 4.57 -14.92
C ILE A 95 -0.48 3.39 -15.45
N ASN A 96 0.03 2.53 -14.57
CA ASN A 96 0.85 1.36 -14.94
C ASN A 96 -0.01 0.14 -15.37
N LEU A 97 -1.35 0.28 -15.30
CA LEU A 97 -2.31 -0.70 -15.80
C LEU A 97 -2.75 -0.40 -17.24
N LEU A 98 -2.81 0.90 -17.60
CA LEU A 98 -3.08 1.41 -18.95
C LEU A 98 -1.86 1.22 -19.87
#